data_AF-A0A923TVA2-F1
#
_entry.id   AF-A0A923TVA2-F1
#
_cell.length_a   1.000
_cell.length_b   1.000
_cell.length_c   1.000
_cell.angle_alpha   90.00
_cell.angle_beta   90.00
_cell.angle_gamma   90.00
#
_symmetry.space_group_name_H-M   'P 1'
#
loop_
_entity.id
_entity.type
_entity.pdbx_description
1 polymer ?
#
loop_
_entity_poly.entity_id
_entity_poly.type
_entity_poly.pdbx_seq_one_letter_code
_entity_poly.pdbx_strand_id
1 'polypeptide(L)'
;MNSAGIDFLGGANRFSLAPGFNFGLFSWMQVGGSIGYQSLAFGSDSVNTTTYTVGPTFNLGGTGSYLVSDFIFVGYAIRKGSGHVSDPLQDPAGSGFSLFYGKRIPFFGTFAYRPSVGVQMAGRTTVVLNLLAASYFF
;
A
#
# COMPACT_ATOMS: atom_id res chain seq x y z
N MET A 1 -20.20 -19.71 -1.14
CA MET A 1 -20.33 -18.67 -2.16
C MET A 1 -19.10 -17.77 -2.08
N ASN A 2 -18.39 -17.64 -3.22
CA ASN A 2 -17.56 -16.51 -3.68
C ASN A 2 -16.29 -16.17 -2.86
N SER A 3 -15.09 -16.62 -3.27
CA SER A 3 -14.10 -15.94 -4.17
C SER A 3 -13.50 -14.66 -3.56
N ALA A 4 -12.20 -14.34 -3.55
CA ALA A 4 -10.98 -14.94 -4.09
C ALA A 4 -9.78 -14.27 -3.37
N GLY A 5 -8.70 -15.01 -3.16
CA GLY A 5 -7.43 -14.47 -2.68
C GLY A 5 -6.43 -15.60 -2.41
N ILE A 6 -5.57 -15.90 -3.39
CA ILE A 6 -4.57 -16.97 -3.29
C ILE A 6 -3.43 -16.54 -2.36
N ASP A 7 -3.16 -17.45 -1.43
CA ASP A 7 -2.22 -17.41 -0.33
C ASP A 7 -0.87 -18.01 -0.77
N PHE A 8 0.25 -17.37 -0.45
CA PHE A 8 1.58 -17.92 -0.71
C PHE A 8 2.47 -18.04 0.53
N LEU A 9 2.01 -17.68 1.72
CA LEU A 9 2.79 -17.79 2.97
C LEU A 9 1.94 -17.93 4.25
N GLY A 10 0.73 -18.51 4.15
CA GLY A 10 -0.07 -18.90 5.31
C GLY A 10 -1.03 -17.81 5.78
N GLY A 11 -2.31 -18.04 5.49
CA GLY A 11 -3.47 -17.68 6.30
C GLY A 11 -3.88 -16.21 6.39
N ALA A 12 -3.13 -15.26 5.83
CA ALA A 12 -3.47 -13.85 5.99
C ALA A 12 -4.45 -13.35 4.93
N ASN A 13 -5.76 -13.33 5.26
CA ASN A 13 -6.76 -12.60 4.48
C ASN A 13 -6.43 -11.11 4.49
N ARG A 14 -5.99 -10.61 3.35
CA ARG A 14 -5.43 -9.27 3.24
C ARG A 14 -6.38 -8.31 2.57
N PHE A 15 -7.04 -7.50 3.38
CA PHE A 15 -7.81 -6.36 2.92
C PHE A 15 -6.99 -5.09 3.09
N SER A 16 -6.52 -4.49 1.99
CA SER A 16 -5.77 -3.22 1.99
C SER A 16 -6.62 -2.10 1.42
N LEU A 17 -7.17 -1.27 2.31
CA LEU A 17 -7.62 0.07 1.95
C LEU A 17 -6.45 1.00 2.16
N ALA A 18 -6.01 1.64 1.07
CA ALA A 18 -4.96 2.64 1.10
C ALA A 18 -5.47 3.95 0.49
N PRO A 19 -6.39 4.68 1.16
CA PRO A 19 -6.67 6.06 0.79
C PRO A 19 -5.37 6.84 0.81
N GLY A 20 -5.08 7.50 -0.30
CA GLY A 20 -3.88 8.31 -0.45
C GLY A 20 -4.18 9.67 -1.04
N PHE A 21 -3.31 10.63 -0.73
CA PHE A 21 -3.30 11.93 -1.38
C PHE A 21 -1.99 12.07 -2.14
N ASN A 22 -2.03 12.69 -3.32
CA ASN A 22 -0.83 12.99 -4.09
C ASN A 22 -0.92 14.42 -4.60
N PHE A 23 0.18 15.15 -4.42
CA PHE A 23 0.37 16.50 -4.92
C PHE A 23 1.35 16.45 -6.09
N GLY A 24 0.94 16.96 -7.25
CA GLY A 24 1.81 17.04 -8.43
C GLY A 24 2.91 18.09 -8.25
N LEU A 25 4.17 17.67 -8.29
CA LEU A 25 5.32 18.59 -8.33
C LEU A 25 5.77 18.85 -9.77
N PHE A 26 5.84 17.77 -10.55
CA PHE A 26 6.15 17.79 -11.98
C PHE A 26 5.23 16.80 -12.71
N SER A 27 5.18 16.86 -14.04
CA SER A 27 4.41 15.89 -14.83
C SER A 27 4.83 14.44 -14.57
N TRP A 28 6.11 14.23 -14.27
CA TRP A 28 6.72 12.94 -14.00
C TRP A 28 6.83 12.59 -12.51
N MET A 29 6.54 13.52 -11.58
CA MET A 29 6.73 13.28 -10.14
C MET A 29 5.64 13.91 -9.28
N GLN A 30 5.20 13.15 -8.29
CA GLN A 30 4.23 13.54 -7.27
C GLN A 30 4.79 13.20 -5.90
N VAL A 31 4.32 13.88 -4.86
CA VAL A 31 4.57 13.47 -3.47
C VAL A 31 3.26 13.19 -2.79
N GLY A 32 3.22 12.17 -1.95
CA GLY A 32 1.98 11.73 -1.36
C GLY A 32 2.18 10.80 -0.19
N GLY A 33 1.06 10.47 0.44
CA GLY A 33 1.02 9.46 1.48
C GLY A 33 -0.22 8.59 1.38
N SER A 34 -0.20 7.46 2.05
CA SER A 34 -1.35 6.57 2.15
C SER A 34 -1.43 5.89 3.51
N ILE A 35 -2.64 5.49 3.88
CA ILE A 35 -2.89 4.72 5.11
C ILE A 35 -3.40 3.35 4.71
N GLY A 36 -2.58 2.31 4.78
CA GLY A 36 -2.96 0.93 4.58
C GLY A 36 -3.47 0.28 5.86
N TYR A 37 -4.68 -0.27 5.87
CA TYR A 37 -5.09 -1.21 6.91
C TYR A 37 -4.86 -2.64 6.42
N GLN A 38 -4.50 -3.58 7.30
CA GLN A 38 -4.34 -4.99 6.97
C GLN A 38 -4.62 -5.85 8.21
N SER A 39 -5.51 -6.84 8.07
CA SER A 39 -5.67 -7.90 9.06
C SER A 39 -4.76 -9.08 8.69
N LEU A 40 -4.06 -9.62 9.68
CA LEU A 40 -3.20 -10.81 9.58
C LEU A 40 -3.81 -11.86 10.50
N ALA A 41 -4.21 -13.02 9.97
CA ALA A 41 -4.63 -14.14 10.80
C ALA A 41 -3.46 -15.12 10.97
N PHE A 42 -3.14 -15.45 12.22
CA PHE A 42 -2.16 -16.44 12.64
C PHE A 42 -2.89 -17.53 13.42
N GLY A 43 -3.40 -18.57 12.73
CA GLY A 43 -4.17 -19.62 13.40
C GLY A 43 -5.48 -19.08 14.01
N SER A 44 -5.62 -19.14 15.33
CA SER A 44 -6.78 -18.57 16.06
C SER A 44 -6.66 -17.08 16.36
N ASP A 45 -5.48 -16.49 16.18
CA ASP A 45 -5.21 -15.10 16.54
C ASP A 45 -5.29 -14.20 15.32
N SER A 46 -5.87 -13.01 15.47
CA SER A 46 -5.90 -11.98 14.43
C SER A 46 -5.16 -10.74 14.90
N VAL A 47 -4.14 -10.32 14.16
CA VAL A 47 -3.42 -9.07 14.37
C VAL A 47 -3.83 -8.09 13.30
N ASN A 48 -4.34 -6.94 13.70
CA ASN A 48 -4.64 -5.87 12.78
C ASN A 48 -3.42 -4.95 12.69
N THR A 49 -3.12 -4.47 11.51
CA THR A 49 -1.98 -3.61 11.25
C THR A 49 -2.43 -2.40 10.46
N THR A 50 -1.95 -1.24 10.89
CA THR A 50 -2.12 0.02 10.17
C THR A 50 -0.75 0.49 9.74
N THR A 51 -0.60 0.73 8.44
CA THR A 51 0.62 1.22 7.82
C THR A 51 0.38 2.63 7.30
N TYR A 52 1.25 3.55 7.67
CA TYR A 52 1.32 4.88 7.08
C TYR A 52 2.52 4.90 6.14
N THR A 53 2.31 5.31 4.89
CA THR A 53 3.42 5.52 3.95
C THR A 53 3.45 6.96 3.48
N VAL A 54 4.66 7.46 3.22
CA VAL A 54 4.89 8.79 2.64
C VAL A 54 6.10 8.74 1.72
N GLY A 55 6.02 9.40 0.56
CA GLY A 55 7.15 9.45 -0.36
C GLY A 55 6.79 9.94 -1.76
N PRO A 56 7.80 10.06 -2.63
CA PRO A 56 7.59 10.35 -4.04
C PRO A 56 6.92 9.19 -4.80
N THR A 57 6.05 9.55 -5.73
CA THR A 57 5.55 8.70 -6.81
C THR A 57 6.09 9.24 -8.14
N PHE A 58 6.76 8.40 -8.90
CA PHE A 58 7.25 8.68 -10.24
C PHE A 58 6.28 8.08 -11.27
N ASN A 59 5.80 8.90 -12.20
CA ASN A 59 4.90 8.46 -13.26
C ASN A 59 5.72 7.99 -14.46
N LEU A 60 5.48 6.75 -14.89
CA LEU A 60 6.06 6.15 -16.08
C LEU A 60 5.03 6.25 -17.21
N GLY A 61 5.36 6.98 -18.29
CA GLY A 61 4.44 7.11 -19.42
C GLY A 61 4.41 8.44 -20.18
N GLY A 62 5.20 9.45 -19.78
CA GLY A 62 5.50 10.64 -20.60
C GLY A 62 4.32 11.59 -20.90
N THR A 63 4.35 12.79 -20.30
CA THR A 63 3.61 14.03 -20.69
C THR A 63 2.09 13.98 -20.99
N GLY A 64 1.43 12.83 -20.90
CA GLY A 64 -0.03 12.67 -20.93
C GLY A 64 -0.61 12.61 -19.52
N SER A 65 -1.91 12.91 -19.40
CA SER A 65 -2.66 13.01 -18.15
C SER A 65 -2.18 12.02 -17.09
N TYR A 66 -1.72 12.56 -15.95
CA TYR A 66 -1.22 11.79 -14.81
C TYR A 66 -2.22 10.70 -14.37
N LEU A 67 -3.49 10.83 -14.74
CA LEU A 67 -4.60 9.93 -14.46
C LEU A 67 -4.46 8.52 -15.05
N VAL A 68 -3.72 8.31 -16.14
CA VAL A 68 -3.45 6.98 -16.71
C VAL A 68 -1.95 6.80 -16.89
N SER A 69 -1.29 6.31 -15.85
CA SER A 69 0.15 6.07 -15.87
C SER A 69 0.49 4.84 -15.05
N ASP A 70 1.54 4.14 -15.48
CA ASP A 70 2.23 3.24 -14.57
C ASP A 70 3.04 4.10 -13.59
N PHE A 71 3.29 3.60 -12.39
CA PHE A 71 3.99 4.37 -11.37
C PHE A 71 4.95 3.53 -10.56
N ILE A 72 5.99 4.20 -10.09
CA ILE A 72 6.88 3.70 -9.02
C ILE A 72 6.71 4.61 -7.82
N PHE A 73 6.37 4.04 -6.66
CA PHE A 73 6.42 4.74 -5.38
C PHE A 73 7.64 4.27 -4.62
N VAL A 74 8.41 5.22 -4.10
CA VAL A 74 9.48 4.96 -3.14
C VAL A 74 9.17 5.80 -1.91
N GLY A 75 9.11 5.21 -0.74
CA GLY A 75 8.73 5.95 0.44
C GLY A 75 9.11 5.30 1.74
N TYR A 76 8.93 6.08 2.80
CA TYR A 76 9.04 5.62 4.16
C TYR A 76 7.70 5.09 4.64
N ALA A 77 7.74 4.02 5.43
CA ALA A 77 6.58 3.36 5.97
C ALA A 77 6.72 3.21 7.49
N ILE A 78 5.65 3.52 8.22
CA ILE A 78 5.49 3.25 9.65
C ILE A 78 4.33 2.29 9.79
N ARG A 79 4.58 1.11 10.34
CA ARG A 79 3.57 0.09 10.63
C ARG A 79 3.32 0.04 12.13
N LYS A 80 2.04 0.00 12.51
CA LYS A 80 1.57 -0.19 13.88
C LYS A 80 0.67 -1.42 13.91
N GLY A 81 0.93 -2.34 14.84
CA GLY A 81 0.03 -3.45 15.14
C GLY A 81 -0.96 -3.10 16.24
N SER A 82 -2.17 -3.64 16.19
CA SER A 82 -3.09 -3.76 17.32
C SER A 82 -3.55 -5.21 17.45
N GLY A 83 -3.46 -5.75 18.66
CA GLY A 83 -3.70 -7.16 18.96
C GLY A 83 -2.72 -7.68 20.01
N HIS A 84 -2.99 -8.88 20.53
CA HIS A 84 -2.03 -9.57 21.39
C HIS A 84 -1.02 -10.31 20.51
N VAL A 85 0.25 -9.93 20.61
CA VAL A 85 1.34 -10.69 20.01
C VAL A 85 2.07 -11.35 21.17
N SER A 86 2.03 -12.68 21.24
CA SER A 86 2.62 -13.46 22.34
C SER A 86 4.15 -13.42 22.34
N ASP A 87 4.75 -13.15 21.18
CA ASP A 87 6.19 -13.02 20.98
C ASP A 87 6.54 -11.62 20.43
N PRO A 88 7.32 -10.80 21.16
CA PRO A 88 7.77 -9.49 20.69
C PRO A 88 8.52 -9.52 19.34
N LEU A 89 9.15 -10.65 18.98
CA LEU A 89 9.80 -10.82 17.67
C LEU A 89 8.80 -11.00 16.52
N GLN A 90 7.53 -11.22 16.82
CA GLN A 90 6.43 -11.33 15.88
C GLN A 90 5.61 -10.05 15.77
N ASP A 91 5.97 -8.98 16.49
CA ASP A 91 5.27 -7.70 16.39
C ASP A 91 5.45 -7.14 14.97
N PRO A 92 4.35 -6.92 14.22
CA PRO A 92 4.43 -6.30 12.90
C PRO A 92 4.73 -4.80 12.97
N ALA A 93 4.76 -4.18 14.15
CA ALA A 93 5.11 -2.79 14.31
C ALA A 93 6.57 -2.52 13.92
N GLY A 94 6.81 -1.37 13.33
CA GLY A 94 8.15 -0.94 12.96
C GLY A 94 8.13 0.12 11.89
N SER A 95 9.32 0.49 11.42
CA SER A 95 9.46 1.49 10.39
C SER A 95 10.55 1.13 9.39
N GLY A 96 10.48 1.70 8.20
CA GLY A 96 11.50 1.52 7.17
C GLY A 96 10.98 1.88 5.79
N PHE A 97 11.43 1.17 4.76
CA PHE A 97 11.23 1.58 3.38
C PHE A 97 10.14 0.79 2.67
N SER A 98 9.61 1.41 1.63
CA SER A 98 8.60 0.83 0.77
C SER A 98 8.88 1.17 -0.68
N LEU A 99 8.73 0.17 -1.53
CA LEU A 99 8.88 0.26 -2.97
C LEU A 99 7.67 -0.41 -3.60
N PHE A 100 6.89 0.33 -4.39
CA PHE A 100 5.75 -0.18 -5.11
C PHE A 100 5.86 0.11 -6.59
N TYR A 101 5.44 -0.85 -7.39
CA TYR A 101 5.10 -0.66 -8.79
C TYR A 101 3.59 -0.85 -8.95
N GLY A 102 2.95 0.01 -9.72
CA GLY A 102 1.52 -0.09 -9.93
C GLY A 102 1.04 0.64 -11.16
N LYS A 103 -0.27 0.58 -11.34
CA LYS A 103 -0.97 1.28 -12.42
C LYS A 103 -2.00 2.23 -11.84
N ARG A 104 -2.19 3.37 -12.49
CA ARG A 104 -3.25 4.31 -12.17
C ARG A 104 -4.39 4.15 -13.17
N ILE A 105 -5.60 3.98 -12.65
CA ILE A 105 -6.83 3.81 -13.41
C ILE A 105 -7.81 4.89 -12.92
N PRO A 106 -8.10 5.92 -13.74
CA PRO A 106 -9.00 6.98 -13.33
C PRO A 106 -10.43 6.44 -13.33
N PHE A 107 -11.23 6.91 -12.37
CA PHE A 107 -12.65 6.59 -12.33
C PHE A 107 -13.52 7.84 -12.31
N PHE A 108 -13.16 8.87 -11.53
CA PHE A 108 -13.94 10.11 -11.49
C PHE A 108 -13.07 11.33 -11.13
N GLY A 109 -12.97 12.28 -12.06
CA GLY A 109 -12.26 13.54 -11.86
C GLY A 109 -10.82 13.35 -11.35
N THR A 110 -10.55 13.87 -10.16
CA THR A 110 -9.28 13.83 -9.45
C THR A 110 -9.06 12.55 -8.64
N PHE A 111 -9.96 11.57 -8.71
CA PHE A 111 -9.76 10.28 -8.07
C PHE A 111 -9.34 9.19 -9.05
N ALA A 112 -8.38 8.36 -8.62
CA ALA A 112 -7.97 7.18 -9.35
C ALA A 112 -7.77 5.97 -8.43
N TYR A 113 -8.06 4.80 -8.99
CA TYR A 113 -7.73 3.51 -8.43
C TYR A 113 -6.26 3.17 -8.75
N ARG A 114 -5.52 2.61 -7.79
CA ARG A 114 -4.07 2.42 -7.83
C ARG A 114 -3.64 1.00 -7.42
N PRO A 115 -4.04 -0.04 -8.16
CA PRO A 115 -3.54 -1.38 -7.92
C PRO A 115 -2.02 -1.38 -7.98
N SER A 116 -1.38 -1.95 -6.97
CA SER A 116 0.08 -2.03 -6.92
C SER A 116 0.56 -3.28 -6.20
N VAL A 117 1.77 -3.68 -6.57
CA VAL A 117 2.56 -4.72 -5.93
C VAL A 117 3.89 -4.12 -5.51
N GLY A 118 4.42 -4.53 -4.38
CA GLY A 118 5.67 -3.99 -3.90
C GLY A 118 6.25 -4.76 -2.74
N VAL A 119 7.32 -4.21 -2.21
CA VAL A 119 7.98 -4.70 -1.01
C VAL A 119 7.95 -3.58 0.01
N GLN A 120 7.60 -3.95 1.24
CA GLN A 120 7.65 -3.05 2.38
C GLN A 120 8.50 -3.69 3.47
N MET A 121 9.45 -2.92 3.99
CA MET A 121 10.34 -3.25 5.08
C MET A 121 9.98 -2.35 6.26
N ALA A 122 8.95 -2.72 7.01
CA ALA A 122 8.54 -2.01 8.23
C ALA A 122 8.14 -3.05 9.27
N GLY A 123 9.00 -3.24 10.28
CA GLY A 123 8.93 -4.39 11.20
C GLY A 123 9.48 -5.67 10.56
N ARG A 124 8.88 -6.10 9.45
CA ARG A 124 9.33 -7.22 8.61
C ARG A 124 9.28 -6.88 7.13
N THR A 125 10.11 -7.56 6.34
CA THR A 125 10.04 -7.52 4.87
C THR A 125 8.83 -8.31 4.41
N THR A 126 7.90 -7.63 3.76
CA THR A 126 6.64 -8.22 3.29
C THR A 126 6.40 -7.85 1.83
N VAL A 127 5.89 -8.80 1.04
CA VAL A 127 5.34 -8.49 -0.29
C VAL A 127 3.94 -7.90 -0.10
N VAL A 128 3.73 -6.72 -0.67
CA VAL A 128 2.57 -5.89 -0.43
C VAL A 128 1.74 -5.76 -1.73
N LEU A 129 0.58 -6.42 -1.80
CA LEU A 129 -0.48 -6.21 -2.80
C LEU A 129 -1.52 -5.21 -2.29
N ASN A 130 -1.66 -4.09 -2.98
CA ASN A 130 -2.67 -3.07 -2.71
C ASN A 130 -3.72 -3.10 -3.81
N LEU A 131 -4.66 -4.05 -3.72
CA LEU A 131 -5.68 -4.29 -4.74
C LEU A 131 -6.93 -3.43 -4.57
N LEU A 132 -7.00 -2.52 -3.59
CA LEU A 132 -8.16 -1.64 -3.38
C LEU A 132 -7.71 -0.22 -3.00
N ALA A 133 -6.50 0.17 -3.41
CA ALA A 133 -5.98 1.50 -3.13
C ALA A 133 -6.66 2.54 -4.02
N ALA A 134 -7.24 3.57 -3.42
CA ALA A 134 -7.77 4.73 -4.12
C ALA A 134 -6.99 5.96 -3.68
N SER A 135 -6.72 6.87 -4.60
CA SER A 135 -6.07 8.13 -4.26
C SER A 135 -6.77 9.31 -4.89
N TYR A 136 -6.74 10.41 -4.14
CA TYR A 136 -7.11 11.72 -4.60
C TYR A 136 -5.86 12.48 -5.07
N PHE A 137 -5.99 13.23 -6.16
CA PHE A 137 -4.92 13.98 -6.78
C PHE A 137 -5.24 15.48 -6.77
N PHE A 138 -4.30 16.28 -6.29
CA PHE A 138 -4.31 17.74 -6.33
C PHE A 138 -3.39 18.25 -7.44
#